data_AF-A0A2Z6AMT1-F1
#
_entry.id   AF-A0A2Z6AMT1-F1
#
_cell.length_a   1.000
_cell.length_b   1.000
_cell.length_c   1.000
_cell.angle_alpha   90.00
_cell.angle_beta   90.00
_cell.angle_gamma   90.00
#
_symmetry.space_group_name_H-M   'P 1'
#
loop_
_entity.id
_entity.type
_entity.pdbx_description
1 polymer ?
#
loop_
_entity_poly.entity_id
_entity_poly.type
_entity_poly.pdbx_seq_one_letter_code
_entity_poly.pdbx_strand_id
1 'polypeptide(L)'
;MLVTGGCSGAEEEGGFPLVPAGLRDSAEIPLGDAANARMTRAATMVRDRIEPAWGRLDNRLYLLPTDRCQGFVEELRGSIPVGWQNYLLDQKPTDAKLVGFNKGKRIVIYLWLTGVSRDGCALNILHN
;
A
#
# COMPACT_ATOMS: atom_id res chain seq x y z
N MET A 1 37.90 -16.94 -27.19
CA MET A 1 36.75 -16.15 -27.67
C MET A 1 35.51 -16.98 -27.41
N LEU A 2 34.76 -16.65 -26.37
CA LEU A 2 33.55 -17.36 -25.97
C LEU A 2 32.43 -16.32 -25.93
N VAL A 3 31.52 -16.44 -26.90
CA VAL A 3 30.25 -15.71 -26.93
C VAL A 3 29.21 -16.64 -26.31
N THR A 4 28.75 -16.27 -25.13
CA THR A 4 27.55 -16.76 -24.43
C THR A 4 27.03 -15.50 -23.76
N GLY A 5 25.97 -14.86 -24.20
CA GLY A 5 24.65 -15.39 -24.52
C GLY A 5 23.72 -14.40 -23.82
N GLY A 6 22.98 -13.61 -24.59
CA GLY A 6 22.02 -12.67 -24.03
C GLY A 6 20.98 -13.43 -23.22
N CYS A 7 20.83 -13.09 -21.95
CA CYS A 7 19.55 -13.19 -21.27
C CYS A 7 18.95 -11.79 -21.28
N SER A 8 18.01 -11.62 -22.19
CA SER A 8 17.09 -10.51 -22.31
C SER A 8 16.44 -10.17 -20.95
N GLY A 9 16.31 -8.86 -20.70
CA GLY A 9 15.21 -8.28 -19.95
C GLY A 9 14.77 -9.01 -18.68
N ALA A 10 15.56 -8.90 -17.63
CA ALA A 10 14.95 -8.58 -16.34
C ALA A 10 15.27 -7.11 -16.10
N GLU A 11 14.49 -6.21 -16.71
CA GLU A 11 14.07 -5.10 -15.86
C GLU A 11 13.53 -5.81 -14.61
N GLU A 12 14.18 -5.67 -13.47
CA GLU A 12 13.45 -5.69 -12.20
C GLU A 12 12.44 -4.55 -12.36
N GLU A 13 11.35 -4.84 -13.09
CA GLU A 13 10.22 -3.95 -13.26
C GLU A 13 9.84 -3.63 -11.84
N GLY A 14 10.11 -2.38 -11.45
CA GLY A 14 9.99 -1.91 -10.09
C GLY A 14 8.62 -2.26 -9.57
N GLY A 15 8.54 -3.42 -8.93
CA GLY A 15 7.30 -4.03 -8.51
C GLY A 15 6.64 -3.12 -7.49
N PHE A 16 5.32 -3.14 -7.47
CA PHE A 16 4.58 -2.54 -6.37
C PHE A 16 5.12 -3.11 -5.04
N PRO A 17 5.33 -2.27 -4.01
CA PRO A 17 5.88 -2.74 -2.75
C PRO A 17 5.04 -3.89 -2.18
N LEU A 18 5.77 -4.82 -1.57
CA LEU A 18 5.35 -6.14 -1.10
C LEU A 18 3.93 -6.13 -0.56
N VAL A 19 3.02 -6.71 -1.31
CA VAL A 19 1.72 -7.14 -0.84
C VAL A 19 1.90 -8.61 -0.44
N PRO A 20 1.80 -9.00 0.85
CA PRO A 20 2.04 -10.38 1.23
C PRO A 20 1.16 -11.32 0.42
N ALA A 21 1.76 -12.35 -0.18
CA ALA A 21 1.04 -13.27 -1.09
C ALA A 21 -0.17 -13.97 -0.45
N GLY A 22 -0.29 -13.93 0.89
CA GLY A 22 -1.44 -14.46 1.63
C GLY A 22 -2.69 -13.56 1.64
N LEU A 23 -2.75 -12.50 0.85
CA LEU A 23 -3.94 -11.67 0.73
C LEU A 23 -4.99 -12.38 -0.13
N ARG A 24 -6.10 -12.76 0.53
CA ARG A 24 -7.22 -13.48 -0.09
C ARG A 24 -7.87 -12.65 -1.20
N ASP A 25 -8.32 -13.36 -2.22
CA ASP A 25 -9.04 -12.83 -3.37
C ASP A 25 -10.32 -12.08 -2.96
N SER A 26 -10.57 -11.01 -3.72
CA SER A 26 -11.71 -10.08 -3.63
C SER A 26 -13.07 -10.78 -3.47
N ALA A 27 -13.58 -10.76 -2.25
CA ALA A 27 -14.97 -10.44 -1.97
C ALA A 27 -14.95 -9.39 -0.86
N GLU A 28 -15.77 -8.34 -0.98
CA GLU A 28 -15.91 -7.26 0.01
C GLU A 28 -15.67 -7.79 1.41
N ILE A 29 -14.52 -7.43 1.97
CA ILE A 29 -14.15 -7.93 3.29
C ILE A 29 -15.17 -7.30 4.23
N PRO A 30 -15.96 -8.10 4.97
CA PRO A 30 -16.96 -7.55 5.87
C PRO A 30 -16.25 -6.88 7.05
N LEU A 31 -15.81 -5.64 6.85
CA LEU A 31 -15.50 -4.74 7.95
C LEU A 31 -16.83 -4.25 8.51
N GLY A 32 -16.88 -4.01 9.82
CA GLY A 32 -18.04 -3.33 10.40
C GLY A 32 -18.20 -1.90 9.85
N ASP A 33 -19.42 -1.36 9.87
CA ASP A 33 -19.73 -0.04 9.31
C ASP A 33 -18.81 1.08 9.82
N ALA A 34 -18.49 1.07 11.12
CA ALA A 34 -17.59 2.05 11.72
C ALA A 34 -16.14 1.94 11.21
N ALA A 35 -15.70 0.73 10.86
CA ALA A 35 -14.39 0.48 10.28
C ALA A 35 -14.34 0.90 8.80
N ASN A 36 -15.37 0.55 8.03
CA ASN A 36 -15.54 1.00 6.64
C ASN A 36 -15.54 2.52 6.57
N ALA A 37 -16.34 3.19 7.42
CA ALA A 37 -16.42 4.66 7.44
C ALA A 37 -15.05 5.30 7.72
N ARG A 38 -14.29 4.79 8.71
CA ARG A 38 -12.93 5.27 9.02
C ARG A 38 -11.97 5.08 7.84
N MET A 39 -12.00 3.91 7.19
CA MET A 39 -11.12 3.61 6.09
C MET A 39 -11.42 4.49 4.88
N THR A 40 -12.70 4.63 4.54
CA THR A 40 -13.16 5.49 3.46
C THR A 40 -12.76 6.94 3.71
N ARG A 41 -12.98 7.49 4.92
CA ARG A 41 -12.55 8.85 5.25
C ARG A 41 -11.04 9.05 5.10
N ALA A 42 -10.25 8.12 5.62
CA ALA A 42 -8.79 8.20 5.50
C ALA A 42 -8.34 8.12 4.03
N ALA A 43 -8.92 7.22 3.25
CA ALA A 43 -8.61 7.05 1.83
C ALA A 43 -8.98 8.29 1.01
N THR A 44 -10.19 8.84 1.20
CA THR A 44 -10.64 10.06 0.51
C THR A 44 -9.71 11.24 0.80
N MET A 45 -9.38 11.47 2.08
CA MET A 45 -8.46 12.56 2.45
C MET A 45 -7.11 12.46 1.72
N VAL A 46 -6.57 11.24 1.64
CA VAL A 46 -5.28 10.99 0.99
C VAL A 46 -5.40 11.17 -0.53
N ARG A 47 -6.48 10.69 -1.15
CA ARG A 47 -6.74 10.88 -2.59
C ARG A 47 -6.88 12.35 -2.94
N ASP A 48 -7.69 13.11 -2.22
CA ASP A 48 -7.91 14.55 -2.47
C ASP A 48 -6.60 15.33 -2.44
N ARG A 49 -5.63 14.89 -1.63
CA ARG A 49 -4.32 15.53 -1.51
C ARG A 49 -3.33 15.10 -2.59
N ILE A 50 -3.37 13.84 -3.02
CA ILE A 50 -2.36 13.25 -3.91
C ILE A 50 -2.76 13.32 -5.38
N GLU A 51 -4.03 13.07 -5.70
CA GLU A 51 -4.54 13.01 -7.07
C GLU A 51 -4.22 14.27 -7.91
N PRO A 52 -4.20 15.51 -7.37
CA PRO A 52 -3.82 16.69 -8.15
C PRO A 52 -2.40 16.65 -8.72
N ALA A 53 -1.46 15.97 -8.06
CA ALA A 53 -0.05 15.92 -8.47
C ALA A 53 0.31 14.60 -9.21
N TRP A 54 -0.41 13.51 -8.93
CA TRP A 54 -0.08 12.17 -9.42
C TRP A 54 -1.13 11.57 -10.37
N GLY A 55 -2.26 12.25 -10.56
CA GLY A 55 -3.40 11.70 -11.28
C GLY A 55 -4.25 10.77 -10.44
N ARG A 56 -5.28 10.19 -11.05
CA ARG A 56 -6.27 9.34 -10.38
C ARG A 56 -5.60 8.13 -9.72
N LEU A 57 -5.97 7.85 -8.47
CA LEU A 57 -5.51 6.67 -7.75
C LEU A 57 -6.58 5.57 -7.77
N ASP A 58 -6.14 4.35 -8.05
CA ASP A 58 -6.89 3.13 -7.78
C ASP A 58 -6.75 2.76 -6.31
N ASN A 59 -7.78 2.11 -5.75
CA ASN A 59 -7.79 1.64 -4.38
C ASN A 59 -7.96 0.12 -4.31
N ARG A 60 -7.22 -0.53 -3.41
CA ARG A 60 -7.39 -1.94 -3.11
C ARG A 60 -7.40 -2.14 -1.60
N LEU A 61 -8.50 -2.70 -1.11
CA LEU A 61 -8.71 -2.95 0.32
C LEU A 61 -8.45 -4.42 0.65
N TYR A 62 -7.71 -4.64 1.72
CA TYR A 62 -7.29 -5.93 2.24
C TYR A 62 -7.51 -6.00 3.75
N LEU A 63 -7.66 -7.23 4.27
CA LEU A 63 -7.69 -7.51 5.71
C LEU A 63 -6.52 -8.44 6.01
N LEU A 64 -5.54 -7.92 6.74
CA LEU A 64 -4.42 -8.72 7.22
C LEU A 64 -4.79 -9.36 8.56
N PRO A 65 -4.50 -10.65 8.75
CA PRO A 65 -4.60 -11.31 10.04
C PRO A 65 -3.86 -10.54 11.14
N THR A 66 -4.43 -10.51 12.36
CA THR A 66 -3.90 -9.73 13.49
C THR A 66 -2.42 -10.03 13.79
N ASP A 67 -2.01 -11.29 13.71
CA ASP A 67 -0.64 -11.76 13.93
C ASP A 67 0.37 -11.25 12.89
N ARG A 68 -0.09 -10.83 11.70
CA ARG A 68 0.74 -10.32 10.61
C ARG A 68 0.77 -8.80 10.51
N CYS A 69 -0.18 -8.12 11.15
CA CYS A 69 -0.32 -6.67 11.08
C CYS A 69 0.93 -5.90 11.52
N GLN A 70 1.57 -6.33 12.61
CA GLN A 70 2.77 -5.64 13.11
C GLN A 70 3.98 -5.88 12.21
N GLY A 71 4.25 -7.13 11.84
CA GLY A 71 5.38 -7.49 10.98
C GLY A 71 5.33 -6.79 9.63
N PHE A 72 4.14 -6.71 9.02
CA PHE A 72 3.94 -6.00 7.76
C PHE A 72 4.31 -4.50 7.86
N VAL A 73 3.94 -3.84 8.95
CA VAL A 73 4.25 -2.41 9.15
C VAL A 73 5.74 -2.19 9.36
N GLU A 74 6.40 -3.08 10.10
CA GLU A 74 7.85 -3.03 10.32
C GLU A 74 8.60 -3.27 9.02
N GLU A 75 8.16 -4.23 8.20
CA GLU A 75 8.70 -4.51 6.88
C GLU A 75 8.60 -3.29 5.94
N LEU A 76 7.41 -2.68 5.86
CA LEU A 76 7.19 -1.45 5.07
C LEU A 76 8.07 -0.29 5.53
N ARG A 77 8.27 -0.11 6.84
CA ARG A 77 9.09 0.98 7.37
C ARG A 77 10.59 0.73 7.24
N GLY A 78 11.00 -0.53 7.33
CA GLY A 78 12.40 -0.96 7.31
C GLY A 78 12.97 -1.11 5.91
N SER A 79 12.11 -1.29 4.89
CA SER A 79 12.54 -1.60 3.53
C SER A 79 11.91 -0.67 2.51
N ILE A 80 12.68 0.33 2.05
CA ILE A 80 12.31 1.09 0.86
C ILE A 80 12.60 0.19 -0.35
N PRO A 81 11.63 -0.09 -1.22
CA PRO A 81 11.87 -0.90 -2.40
C PRO A 81 12.93 -0.29 -3.32
N VAL A 82 13.69 -1.14 -4.03
CA VAL A 82 14.80 -0.69 -4.86
C VAL A 82 14.32 0.29 -5.94
N GLY A 83 14.95 1.47 -5.97
CA GLY A 83 14.62 2.55 -6.90
C GLY A 83 13.38 3.37 -6.56
N TRP A 84 12.75 3.14 -5.40
CA TRP A 84 11.69 3.99 -4.84
C TRP A 84 12.26 4.94 -3.78
N GLN A 85 11.51 6.00 -3.48
CA GLN A 85 11.81 6.97 -2.43
C GLN A 85 10.63 7.10 -1.47
N ASN A 86 10.88 7.53 -0.23
CA ASN A 86 9.81 7.83 0.71
C ASN A 86 8.99 9.04 0.22
N TYR A 87 7.68 8.85 0.14
CA TYR A 87 6.73 9.93 -0.05
C TYR A 87 6.11 10.32 1.28
N LEU A 88 6.33 11.57 1.68
CA LEU A 88 5.77 12.15 2.90
C LEU A 88 4.55 12.97 2.55
N LEU A 89 3.41 12.59 3.12
CA LEU A 89 2.19 13.37 3.06
C LEU A 89 2.22 14.44 4.15
N ASP A 90 2.04 15.71 3.77
CA ASP A 90 2.11 16.86 4.69
C ASP A 90 1.14 16.73 5.87
N GLN A 91 -0.05 16.18 5.60
CA GLN A 91 -1.10 15.96 6.60
C GLN A 91 -1.42 14.47 6.67
N LYS A 92 -1.36 13.91 7.87
CA LYS A 92 -1.66 12.50 8.10
C LYS A 92 -3.15 12.33 8.40
N PRO A 93 -3.80 11.26 7.91
CA PRO A 93 -5.17 10.96 8.28
C PRO A 93 -5.26 10.65 9.77
N THR A 94 -6.33 11.13 10.41
CA THR A 94 -6.57 10.93 11.83
C THR A 94 -6.88 9.48 12.17
N ASP A 95 -7.62 8.81 11.28
CA ASP A 95 -8.16 7.48 11.52
C ASP A 95 -7.16 6.37 11.19
N ALA A 96 -6.16 6.62 10.32
CA ALA A 96 -5.27 5.61 9.76
C ALA A 96 -3.80 6.00 9.89
N LYS A 97 -2.93 4.99 9.91
CA LYS A 97 -1.49 5.21 9.71
C LYS A 97 -1.18 5.12 8.22
N LEU A 98 -0.12 5.81 7.79
CA LEU A 98 0.29 5.88 6.39
C LEU A 98 1.79 5.66 6.20
N VAL A 99 2.14 5.02 5.09
CA VAL A 99 3.49 4.96 4.52
C VAL A 99 3.33 5.14 3.01
N GLY A 100 4.12 6.02 2.42
CA GLY A 100 4.07 6.31 0.99
C GLY A 100 5.43 6.12 0.33
N PHE A 101 5.41 5.67 -0.92
CA PHE A 101 6.61 5.62 -1.76
C PHE A 101 6.31 6.17 -3.15
N ASN A 102 7.33 6.74 -3.78
CA ASN A 102 7.24 7.17 -5.18
C ASN A 102 8.47 6.76 -6.01
N LYS A 103 8.26 6.59 -7.32
CA LYS A 103 9.29 6.32 -8.31
C LYS A 103 8.92 7.02 -9.62
N GLY A 104 9.61 8.11 -9.95
CA GLY A 104 9.27 8.92 -11.13
C GLY A 104 7.85 9.48 -11.02
N LYS A 105 6.94 9.03 -11.90
CA LYS A 105 5.51 9.42 -11.92
C LYS A 105 4.58 8.36 -11.29
N ARG A 106 5.14 7.33 -10.68
CA ARG A 106 4.38 6.31 -9.93
C ARG A 106 4.38 6.62 -8.44
N ILE A 107 3.23 6.44 -7.80
CA ILE A 107 3.06 6.57 -6.36
C ILE A 107 2.29 5.38 -5.81
N VAL A 108 2.63 4.99 -4.59
CA VAL A 108 1.92 3.98 -3.84
C VAL A 108 1.85 4.39 -2.38
N ILE A 109 0.65 4.35 -1.82
CA ILE A 109 0.37 4.70 -0.44
C ILE A 109 -0.32 3.54 0.25
N TYR A 110 0.25 3.14 1.37
CA TYR A 110 -0.31 2.14 2.26
C TYR A 110 -1.00 2.86 3.42
N LEU A 111 -2.30 2.66 3.54
CA LEU A 111 -3.10 3.11 4.66
C LEU A 111 -3.53 1.90 5.48
N TRP A 112 -3.29 1.91 6.78
CA TRP A 112 -3.77 0.83 7.63
C TRP A 112 -4.47 1.31 8.88
N LEU A 113 -5.56 0.62 9.20
CA LEU A 113 -6.33 0.77 10.40
C LEU A 113 -6.03 -0.40 11.33
N THR A 114 -5.74 -0.12 12.59
CA THR A 114 -5.64 -1.14 13.64
C THR A 114 -6.96 -1.22 14.42
N GLY A 115 -7.32 -2.40 14.94
CA GLY A 115 -8.54 -2.57 15.73
C GLY A 115 -9.83 -2.47 14.89
N VAL A 116 -9.80 -3.06 13.69
CA VAL A 116 -10.87 -2.98 12.69
C VAL A 116 -11.85 -4.14 12.85
N SER A 117 -11.32 -5.31 13.22
CA SER A 117 -12.06 -6.47 13.72
C SER A 117 -11.21 -7.18 14.78
N ARG A 118 -11.77 -8.21 15.45
CA ARG A 118 -10.97 -9.12 16.29
C ARG A 118 -9.92 -9.88 15.47
N ASP A 119 -10.16 -10.04 14.18
CA ASP A 119 -9.46 -10.97 13.31
C ASP A 119 -8.38 -10.31 12.45
N GLY A 120 -8.28 -8.97 12.44
CA GLY A 120 -7.25 -8.31 11.64
C GLY A 120 -7.20 -6.78 11.62
N CYS A 121 -6.25 -6.27 10.84
CA CYS A 121 -6.11 -4.87 10.45
C CYS A 121 -6.51 -4.70 8.98
N ALA A 122 -7.23 -3.62 8.69
CA ALA A 122 -7.56 -3.28 7.32
C ALA A 122 -6.41 -2.49 6.69
N LEU A 123 -6.01 -2.88 5.49
CA LEU A 123 -4.98 -2.24 4.68
C LEU A 123 -5.61 -1.78 3.37
N ASN A 124 -5.52 -0.49 3.08
CA ASN A 124 -5.92 0.08 1.81
C ASN A 124 -4.68 0.58 1.09
N ILE A 125 -4.49 0.10 -0.14
CA ILE A 125 -3.38 0.48 -1.01
C ILE A 125 -3.94 1.42 -2.07
N LEU A 126 -3.40 2.63 -2.13
CA LEU A 126 -3.70 3.61 -3.16
C LEU A 126 -2.53 3.68 -4.14
N HIS A 127 -2.77 3.57 -5.44
CA HIS A 127 -1.70 3.63 -6.44
C HIS A 127 -2.18 4.13 -7.80
N ASN A 128 -1.25 4.56 -8.67
CA ASN A 128 -1.50 4.88 -10.08
C ASN A 128 -0.68 4.01 -11.04
#